data_AF-A0A919SXP5-F1
#
_entry.id   AF-A0A919SXP5-F1
#
_cell.length_a   1.000
_cell.length_b   1.000
_cell.length_c   1.000
_cell.angle_alpha   90.00
_cell.angle_beta   90.00
_cell.angle_gamma   90.00
#
_symmetry.space_group_name_H-M   'P 1'
#
loop_
_entity.id
_entity.type
_entity.pdbx_description
1 polymer ?
#
loop_
_entity_poly.entity_id
_entity_poly.type
_entity_poly.pdbx_seq_one_letter_code
_entity_poly.pdbx_strand_id
1 'polypeptide(L)'
;MTHPLSIILSVTPVQRGIFDRSKGTLPNVAVVYSTGSGQVAYFDGRPLTWSEQAFSQYRTRYDVDLSEHRRTAELRSTPLPSRGDFYFFIATVDVTFRVSDPAEVVRRNIRDPLPVVYGHLANKFRVITRGFDIEESTQAEIALRNAFDGEVALPQGITLTEVLPRLLPDEAANRYLRQKAEAGRSLQTNHAQHAVNVQQALQQGELDRMLQLGRIQAAQAEMAALGGGGEMSARQMVMLHLARNPHDTENALNLLMAHEQAMLERQDGQSAQTAELFRFLVENNLLQAGDVESHLPSLMHQMGLAAPPAAVQSTAWTQPPLLSRADPPAAVGPAGQPAKPEPAVVYEQDPVTKVWQPSDGVQPVYLMVDESAGVGPYISDLSNGVHALHDKLLRAADVSPAIRLSVLGFADQLATRTRLEAVVSGSESPWFAARGPADYARAFEMLLDQITPDIEELKQQQQKVLRPVVYLLSGSDPGDDTTWASPHRRLIDPAAHRYAPHIVATGFGSASARLISTLATQPELGYVMTPDTDVHQAIRQYWESLAQTILDSGRALIAGRPDLELAPRPPSGFRLARELV
;
A
#
# COMPACT_ATOMS: atom_id res chain seq x y z
N MET A 1 9.55 31.76 -2.63
CA MET A 1 10.46 32.69 -3.34
C MET A 1 10.92 33.75 -2.35
N THR A 2 12.22 33.99 -2.21
CA THR A 2 12.74 35.03 -1.30
C THR A 2 12.61 36.41 -1.94
N HIS A 3 12.00 37.38 -1.26
CA HIS A 3 11.95 38.76 -1.73
C HIS A 3 13.36 39.32 -1.92
N PRO A 4 13.65 40.02 -3.03
CA PRO A 4 14.98 40.58 -3.28
C PRO A 4 15.31 41.63 -2.22
N LEU A 5 16.52 41.56 -1.66
CA LEU A 5 17.00 42.53 -0.67
C LEU A 5 17.98 43.48 -1.35
N SER A 6 17.57 44.73 -1.58
CA SER A 6 18.47 45.76 -2.11
C SER A 6 19.41 46.28 -1.04
N ILE A 7 20.70 45.93 -1.11
CA ILE A 7 21.74 46.47 -0.20
C ILE A 7 22.31 47.82 -0.66
N ILE A 8 22.15 48.15 -1.94
CA ILE A 8 22.43 49.50 -2.46
C ILE A 8 21.12 50.29 -2.37
N LEU A 9 21.04 51.18 -1.38
CA LEU A 9 19.82 51.92 -1.04
C LEU A 9 19.56 53.06 -2.02
N SER A 10 20.61 53.78 -2.41
CA SER A 10 20.50 54.93 -3.30
C SER A 10 21.75 55.11 -4.16
N VAL A 11 21.53 55.62 -5.38
CA VAL A 11 22.61 56.04 -6.29
C VAL A 11 22.32 57.48 -6.68
N THR A 12 23.17 58.41 -6.23
CA THR A 12 22.98 59.85 -6.44
C THR A 12 24.20 60.48 -7.10
N PRO A 13 24.04 61.43 -8.03
CA PRO A 13 25.17 62.19 -8.55
C PRO A 13 25.75 63.09 -7.44
N VAL A 14 27.08 63.19 -7.38
CA VAL A 14 27.75 64.08 -6.45
C VAL A 14 27.48 65.52 -6.86
N GLN A 15 26.69 66.25 -6.06
CA GLN A 15 26.42 67.66 -6.31
C GLN A 15 27.63 68.53 -5.93
N ARG A 16 27.94 69.53 -6.76
CA ARG A 16 29.12 70.40 -6.61
C ARG A 16 28.76 71.83 -6.18
N GLY A 17 27.51 72.06 -5.75
CA GLY A 17 27.01 73.38 -5.39
C GLY A 17 27.44 73.83 -3.98
N ILE A 18 27.67 75.13 -3.79
CA ILE A 18 28.07 75.76 -2.52
C ILE A 18 27.00 75.59 -1.41
N PHE A 19 25.75 75.31 -1.79
CA PHE A 19 24.60 75.18 -0.89
C PHE A 19 24.21 73.75 -0.55
N ASP A 20 24.86 72.73 -1.11
CA ASP A 20 24.48 71.35 -0.84
C ASP A 20 25.28 70.79 0.34
N ARG A 21 24.66 70.82 1.53
CA ARG A 21 25.27 70.26 2.75
C ARG A 21 25.23 68.74 2.65
N SER A 22 26.37 68.10 2.86
CA SER A 22 26.48 66.64 2.94
C SER A 22 25.43 66.10 3.91
N LYS A 23 24.40 65.41 3.40
CA LYS A 23 23.38 64.76 4.25
C LYS A 23 24.09 63.84 5.24
N GLY A 24 23.79 64.03 6.53
CA GLY A 24 24.27 63.15 7.60
C GLY A 24 23.90 61.72 7.28
N THR A 25 24.85 60.80 7.48
CA THR A 25 24.64 59.39 7.18
C THR A 25 24.17 58.70 8.46
N LEU A 26 23.17 57.81 8.33
CA LEU A 26 22.77 56.96 9.43
C LEU A 26 23.93 56.03 9.82
N PRO A 27 24.08 55.63 11.10
CA PRO A 27 25.22 54.84 11.56
C PRO A 27 25.34 53.47 10.89
N ASN A 28 24.24 52.96 10.32
CA ASN A 28 24.17 51.68 9.62
C ASN A 28 24.33 51.79 8.09
N VAL A 29 24.66 52.97 7.56
CA VAL A 29 24.82 53.19 6.12
C VAL A 29 26.24 53.65 5.81
N ALA A 30 26.90 52.97 4.88
CA ALA A 30 28.19 53.37 4.34
C ALA A 30 28.02 54.21 3.07
N VAL A 31 28.78 55.31 2.96
CA VAL A 31 28.87 56.09 1.73
C VAL A 31 30.09 55.67 0.93
N VAL A 32 29.87 55.27 -0.31
CA VAL A 32 30.91 54.88 -1.26
C VAL A 32 30.83 55.79 -2.48
N TYR A 33 31.99 56.20 -3.00
CA TYR A 33 32.07 57.10 -4.15
C TYR A 33 32.71 56.40 -5.35
N SER A 34 32.23 56.73 -6.56
CA SER A 34 32.86 56.28 -7.81
C SER A 34 33.27 57.45 -8.71
N THR A 35 34.41 57.28 -9.40
CA THR A 35 34.90 58.21 -10.41
C THR A 35 34.18 57.98 -11.75
N GLY A 36 34.26 58.95 -12.66
CA GLY A 36 33.79 58.77 -14.05
C GLY A 36 34.53 57.68 -14.82
N SER A 37 35.70 57.23 -14.33
CA SER A 37 36.48 56.10 -14.86
C SER A 37 36.14 54.75 -14.22
N GLY A 38 35.20 54.71 -13.27
CA GLY A 38 34.77 53.48 -12.60
C GLY A 38 35.64 53.04 -11.42
N GLN A 39 36.59 53.87 -10.97
CA GLN A 39 37.33 53.60 -9.73
C GLN A 39 36.45 53.91 -8.52
N VAL A 40 36.43 53.00 -7.56
CA VAL A 40 35.59 53.08 -6.34
C VAL A 40 36.48 53.41 -5.15
N ALA A 41 36.08 54.39 -4.35
CA ALA A 41 36.75 54.80 -3.11
C ALA A 41 35.77 54.78 -1.94
N TYR A 42 36.23 54.22 -0.82
CA TYR A 42 35.51 54.18 0.45
C TYR A 42 36.37 54.87 1.52
N PHE A 43 35.75 55.74 2.31
CA PHE A 43 36.41 56.58 3.32
C PHE A 43 35.87 56.29 4.72
N ASP A 44 35.86 55.01 5.11
CA ASP A 44 35.46 54.54 6.45
C ASP A 44 34.07 55.06 6.90
N GLY A 45 33.14 55.17 5.95
CA GLY A 45 31.76 55.61 6.20
C GLY A 45 31.57 57.12 6.35
N ARG A 46 32.65 57.92 6.36
CA ARG A 46 32.56 59.38 6.40
C ARG A 46 32.19 59.95 5.02
N PRO A 47 31.16 60.80 4.91
CA PRO A 47 30.91 61.53 3.68
C PRO A 47 32.02 62.55 3.42
N LEU A 48 32.43 62.73 2.16
CA LEU A 48 33.39 63.78 1.79
C LEU A 48 32.85 65.13 2.25
N THR A 49 33.74 65.98 2.78
CA THR A 49 33.38 67.36 3.10
C THR A 49 33.08 68.14 1.82
N TRP A 50 32.32 69.22 1.94
CA TRP A 50 31.94 70.05 0.79
C TRP A 50 33.15 70.51 -0.05
N SER A 51 34.25 70.93 0.61
CA SER A 51 35.50 71.31 -0.07
C SER A 51 36.13 70.15 -0.81
N GLU A 52 36.12 68.94 -0.24
CA GLU A 52 36.66 67.75 -0.90
C GLU A 52 35.77 67.32 -2.07
N GLN A 53 34.44 67.42 -1.96
CA GLN A 53 33.50 67.09 -3.04
C GLN A 53 33.68 68.00 -4.25
N ALA A 54 33.82 69.31 -4.04
CA ALA A 54 33.95 70.31 -5.10
C ALA A 54 35.22 70.14 -5.95
N PHE A 55 36.32 69.70 -5.35
CA PHE A 55 37.61 69.47 -6.03
C PHE A 55 37.90 68.00 -6.37
N SER A 56 36.97 67.06 -6.09
CA SER A 56 37.20 65.64 -6.33
C SER A 56 36.87 65.17 -7.76
N GLN A 57 37.51 64.07 -8.14
CA GLN A 57 37.24 63.31 -9.37
C GLN A 57 36.01 62.39 -9.31
N TYR A 58 35.35 62.31 -8.14
CA TYR A 58 34.18 61.46 -7.92
C TYR A 58 32.92 62.09 -8.55
N ARG A 59 32.08 61.25 -9.17
CA ARG A 59 30.87 61.67 -9.88
C ARG A 59 29.60 61.07 -9.31
N THR A 60 29.67 59.87 -8.75
CA THR A 60 28.50 59.15 -8.22
C THR A 60 28.74 58.73 -6.78
N ARG A 61 27.69 58.87 -5.96
CA ARG A 61 27.61 58.44 -4.57
C ARG A 61 26.67 57.24 -4.48
N TYR A 62 27.09 56.22 -3.75
CA TYR A 62 26.32 55.02 -3.41
C TYR A 62 26.14 54.97 -1.91
N ASP A 63 24.90 54.83 -1.46
CA ASP A 63 24.59 54.55 -0.06
C ASP A 63 24.36 53.04 0.08
N VAL A 64 25.20 52.37 0.87
CA VAL A 64 25.19 50.91 1.07
C VAL A 64 24.77 50.59 2.49
N ASP A 65 23.84 49.66 2.66
CA ASP A 65 23.41 49.17 3.96
C ASP A 65 24.49 48.25 4.57
N LEU A 66 24.96 48.58 5.78
CA LEU A 66 25.87 47.76 6.58
C LEU A 66 25.15 46.95 7.65
N SER A 67 23.82 47.08 7.75
CA SER A 67 23.03 46.37 8.75
C SER A 67 23.17 44.86 8.60
N GLU A 68 23.00 44.16 9.72
CA GLU A 68 22.93 42.71 9.71
C GLU A 68 21.55 42.25 9.23
N HIS A 69 21.53 41.37 8.25
CA HIS A 69 20.32 40.85 7.65
C HIS A 69 20.20 39.35 7.88
N ARG A 70 19.04 38.93 8.39
CA ARG A 70 18.66 37.52 8.54
C ARG A 70 17.64 37.12 7.49
N ARG A 71 17.90 36.01 6.80
CA ARG A 71 17.05 35.48 5.74
C ARG A 71 16.98 33.96 5.78
N THR A 72 15.78 33.45 5.52
CA THR A 72 15.50 32.01 5.44
C THR A 72 15.23 31.66 3.97
N ALA A 73 15.83 30.60 3.48
CA ALA A 73 15.55 30.08 2.15
C ALA A 73 15.59 28.55 2.09
N GLU A 74 14.72 28.00 1.24
CA GLU A 74 14.77 26.60 0.85
C GLU A 74 15.54 26.47 -0.47
N LEU A 75 16.64 25.71 -0.47
CA LEU A 75 17.50 25.50 -1.64
C LEU A 75 16.93 24.42 -2.56
N ARG A 76 15.73 24.65 -3.13
CA ARG A 76 15.05 23.69 -4.03
C ARG A 76 15.62 23.66 -5.45
N SER A 77 16.16 24.79 -5.92
CA SER A 77 16.66 24.93 -7.29
C SER A 77 18.02 24.25 -7.52
N THR A 78 18.75 23.95 -6.45
CA THR A 78 20.05 23.28 -6.51
C THR A 78 20.02 22.03 -5.64
N PRO A 79 19.68 20.86 -6.20
CA PRO A 79 19.54 19.64 -5.41
C PRO A 79 20.89 19.25 -4.79
N LEU A 80 20.88 18.88 -3.51
CA LEU A 80 22.07 18.48 -2.76
C LEU A 80 22.17 16.95 -2.76
N PRO A 81 23.07 16.34 -3.53
CA PRO A 81 23.15 14.89 -3.61
C PRO A 81 23.66 14.27 -2.29
N SER A 82 23.09 13.12 -1.95
CA SER A 82 23.64 12.20 -0.95
C SER A 82 24.72 11.30 -1.57
N ARG A 83 25.39 10.50 -0.74
CA ARG A 83 26.37 9.51 -1.19
C ARG A 83 25.76 8.56 -2.22
N GLY A 84 26.43 8.44 -3.37
CA GLY A 84 25.96 7.63 -4.50
C GLY A 84 25.07 8.36 -5.49
N ASP A 85 24.74 9.64 -5.24
CA ASP A 85 23.96 10.51 -6.14
C ASP A 85 22.56 9.93 -6.51
N PHE A 86 22.01 9.00 -5.71
CA PHE A 86 20.68 8.38 -5.93
C PHE A 86 19.53 9.14 -5.28
N TYR A 87 19.80 9.80 -4.15
CA TYR A 87 18.83 10.57 -3.38
C TYR A 87 19.37 11.98 -3.13
N PHE A 88 18.49 12.92 -2.84
CA PHE A 88 18.87 14.31 -2.60
C PHE A 88 18.35 14.79 -1.24
N PHE A 89 19.13 15.66 -0.60
CA PHE A 89 18.69 16.42 0.56
C PHE A 89 18.06 17.74 0.11
N ILE A 90 16.93 18.07 0.73
CA ILE A 90 16.32 19.39 0.67
C ILE A 90 16.88 20.18 1.86
N ALA A 91 17.64 21.25 1.58
CA ALA A 91 18.17 22.12 2.61
C ALA A 91 17.28 23.36 2.80
N THR A 92 16.89 23.59 4.04
CA THR A 92 16.34 24.88 4.49
C THR A 92 17.42 25.57 5.32
N VAL A 93 17.81 26.78 4.94
CA VAL A 93 18.92 27.49 5.56
C VAL A 93 18.46 28.84 6.08
N ASP A 94 18.70 29.08 7.37
CA ASP A 94 18.67 30.42 7.94
C ASP A 94 20.08 31.00 7.90
N VAL A 95 20.25 32.13 7.22
CA VAL A 95 21.53 32.81 7.06
C VAL A 95 21.43 34.21 7.60
N THR A 96 22.41 34.57 8.43
CA THR A 96 22.65 35.93 8.90
C THR A 96 23.92 36.45 8.25
N PHE A 97 23.85 37.59 7.57
CA PHE A 97 24.98 38.17 6.87
C PHE A 97 24.99 39.70 6.99
N ARG A 98 26.18 40.29 6.84
CA ARG A 98 26.40 41.74 6.81
C ARG A 98 27.38 42.11 5.71
N VAL A 99 27.32 43.36 5.24
CA VAL A 99 28.33 43.90 4.32
C VAL A 99 29.54 44.33 5.15
N SER A 100 30.71 43.73 4.88
CA SER A 100 31.97 44.08 5.55
C SER A 100 32.86 44.96 4.70
N ASP A 101 32.82 44.80 3.36
CA ASP A 101 33.51 45.70 2.43
C ASP A 101 32.50 46.30 1.43
N PRO A 102 32.01 47.52 1.68
CA PRO A 102 31.04 48.18 0.80
C PRO A 102 31.68 48.63 -0.53
N ALA A 103 33.01 48.76 -0.63
CA ALA A 103 33.68 49.14 -1.87
C ALA A 103 33.62 48.01 -2.90
N GLU A 104 33.85 46.77 -2.47
CA GLU A 104 33.72 45.58 -3.33
C GLU A 104 32.28 45.36 -3.81
N VAL A 105 31.29 45.57 -2.95
CA VAL A 105 29.86 45.48 -3.32
C VAL A 105 29.51 46.45 -4.45
N VAL A 106 29.95 47.70 -4.36
CA VAL A 106 29.71 48.73 -5.38
C VAL A 106 30.54 48.46 -6.64
N ARG A 107 31.80 48.04 -6.50
CA ARG A 107 32.68 47.68 -7.63
C ARG A 107 32.09 46.57 -8.48
N ARG A 108 31.43 45.59 -7.86
CA ARG A 108 30.78 44.46 -8.54
C ARG A 108 29.30 44.73 -8.86
N ASN A 109 28.77 45.90 -8.50
CA ASN A 109 27.36 46.29 -8.68
C ASN A 109 26.38 45.24 -8.13
N ILE A 110 26.65 44.71 -6.94
CA ILE A 110 25.80 43.72 -6.28
C ILE A 110 24.64 44.45 -5.61
N ARG A 111 23.48 44.45 -6.26
CA ARG A 111 22.25 45.03 -5.69
C ARG A 111 21.56 44.08 -4.74
N ASP A 112 21.49 42.80 -5.09
CA ASP A 112 20.91 41.73 -4.29
C ASP A 112 22.02 40.75 -3.86
N PRO A 113 22.32 40.62 -2.55
CA PRO A 113 23.34 39.70 -2.06
C PRO A 113 22.88 38.24 -2.04
N LEU A 114 21.57 37.98 -2.08
CA LEU A 114 21.01 36.63 -1.87
C LEU A 114 21.52 35.59 -2.88
N PRO A 115 21.59 35.87 -4.21
CA PRO A 115 22.11 34.90 -5.17
C PRO A 115 23.58 34.54 -4.93
N VAL A 116 24.38 35.49 -4.44
CA VAL A 116 25.81 35.28 -4.14
C VAL A 116 25.97 34.40 -2.90
N VAL A 117 25.22 34.71 -1.84
CA VAL A 117 25.23 33.96 -0.58
C VAL A 117 24.73 32.54 -0.79
N TYR A 118 23.54 32.35 -1.37
CA TYR A 118 22.98 31.02 -1.61
C TYR A 118 23.79 30.21 -2.62
N GLY A 119 24.38 30.85 -3.63
CA GLY A 119 25.29 30.20 -4.55
C GLY A 119 26.56 29.66 -3.87
N HIS A 120 27.13 30.42 -2.92
CA HIS A 120 28.28 29.95 -2.14
C HIS A 120 27.91 28.77 -1.23
N LEU A 121 26.79 28.91 -0.50
CA LEU A 121 26.31 27.87 0.41
C LEU A 121 25.97 26.58 -0.33
N ALA A 122 25.24 26.64 -1.45
CA ALA A 122 24.89 25.47 -2.24
C ALA A 122 26.12 24.70 -2.74
N ASN A 123 27.16 25.41 -3.21
CA ASN A 123 28.40 24.79 -3.67
C ASN A 123 29.15 24.07 -2.54
N LYS A 124 29.24 24.69 -1.36
CA LYS A 124 29.89 24.09 -0.19
C LYS A 124 29.08 22.91 0.36
N PHE A 125 27.77 23.07 0.46
CA PHE A 125 26.87 22.04 0.98
C PHE A 125 26.95 20.79 0.12
N ARG A 126 26.95 20.93 -1.21
CA ARG A 126 27.08 19.81 -2.16
C ARG A 126 28.33 18.96 -1.96
N VAL A 127 29.46 19.57 -1.58
CA VAL A 127 30.70 18.81 -1.33
C VAL A 127 30.57 17.99 -0.05
N ILE A 128 29.95 18.56 0.98
CA ILE A 128 29.80 17.91 2.29
C ILE A 128 28.72 16.81 2.25
N THR A 129 27.54 17.10 1.68
CA THR A 129 26.41 16.15 1.65
C THR A 129 26.72 14.88 0.87
N ARG A 130 27.61 14.94 -0.12
CA ARG A 130 28.10 13.75 -0.86
C ARG A 130 28.83 12.73 -0.01
N GLY A 131 29.36 13.14 1.14
CA GLY A 131 30.04 12.24 2.08
C GLY A 131 29.09 11.37 2.90
N PHE A 132 27.80 11.72 2.97
CA PHE A 132 26.85 11.10 3.89
C PHE A 132 25.76 10.33 3.15
N ASP A 133 25.34 9.21 3.73
CA ASP A 133 24.18 8.50 3.24
C ASP A 133 22.88 9.26 3.54
N ILE A 134 21.82 8.97 2.80
CA ILE A 134 20.51 9.60 3.00
C ILE A 134 19.90 9.27 4.37
N GLU A 135 20.31 8.14 4.96
CA GLU A 135 19.97 7.70 6.32
C GLU A 135 20.64 8.56 7.40
N GLU A 136 21.75 9.22 7.08
CA GLU A 136 22.60 9.94 8.02
C GLU A 136 22.31 11.46 8.01
N SER A 137 21.05 11.86 7.79
CA SER A 137 20.65 13.26 7.67
C SER A 137 21.08 14.13 8.85
N THR A 138 20.99 13.61 10.08
CA THR A 138 21.43 14.31 11.30
C THR A 138 22.95 14.50 11.35
N GLN A 139 23.72 13.49 10.93
CA GLN A 139 25.20 13.58 10.87
C GLN A 139 25.63 14.61 9.81
N ALA A 140 24.96 14.59 8.65
CA ALA A 140 25.18 15.56 7.58
C ALA A 140 24.86 16.99 8.04
N GLU A 141 23.77 17.21 8.79
CA GLU A 141 23.43 18.53 9.34
C GLU A 141 24.48 19.03 10.33
N ILE A 142 24.96 18.16 11.24
CA ILE A 142 26.02 18.49 12.19
C ILE A 142 27.31 18.83 11.44
N ALA A 143 27.68 18.06 10.43
CA ALA A 143 28.87 18.31 9.63
C ALA A 143 28.79 19.64 8.86
N LEU A 144 27.61 19.98 8.31
CA LEU A 144 27.39 21.29 7.72
C LEU A 144 27.52 22.40 8.75
N ARG A 145 26.89 22.28 9.92
CA ARG A 145 26.98 23.29 10.97
C ARG A 145 28.43 23.53 11.40
N ASN A 146 29.20 22.46 11.60
CA ASN A 146 30.61 22.55 11.97
C ASN A 146 31.47 23.19 10.86
N ALA A 147 31.12 23.00 9.59
CA ALA A 147 31.84 23.60 8.47
C ALA A 147 31.64 25.13 8.36
N PHE A 148 30.59 25.67 8.99
CA PHE A 148 30.28 27.10 9.06
C PHE A 148 30.32 27.64 10.49
N ASP A 149 31.09 26.98 11.37
CA ASP A 149 31.33 27.44 12.73
C ASP A 149 32.31 28.62 12.71
N GLY A 150 31.77 29.83 12.67
CA GLY A 150 32.53 31.09 12.64
C GLY A 150 32.14 32.02 11.49
N GLU A 151 32.71 33.23 11.49
CA GLU A 151 32.45 34.22 10.44
C GLU A 151 33.12 33.81 9.11
N VAL A 152 32.33 33.74 8.03
CA VAL A 152 32.84 33.39 6.70
C VAL A 152 32.80 34.62 5.80
N ALA A 153 33.98 35.18 5.50
CA ALA A 153 34.13 36.30 4.57
C ALA A 153 34.09 35.83 3.11
N LEU A 154 33.14 36.36 2.35
CA LEU A 154 33.02 36.14 0.91
C LEU A 154 33.84 37.20 0.16
N PRO A 155 34.49 36.84 -0.97
CA PRO A 155 35.33 37.77 -1.75
C PRO A 155 34.55 38.92 -2.40
N GLN A 156 33.22 38.91 -2.32
CA GLN A 156 32.32 39.96 -2.80
C GLN A 156 32.06 41.06 -1.75
N GLY A 157 32.74 41.04 -0.60
CA GLY A 157 32.60 42.04 0.46
C GLY A 157 31.45 41.78 1.46
N ILE A 158 30.94 40.55 1.48
CA ILE A 158 29.85 40.10 2.36
C ILE A 158 30.43 39.10 3.36
N THR A 159 30.09 39.25 4.64
CA THR A 159 30.47 38.29 5.68
C THR A 159 29.24 37.60 6.22
N LEU A 160 29.29 36.27 6.25
CA LEU A 160 28.26 35.44 6.88
C LEU A 160 28.61 35.34 8.37
N THR A 161 27.71 35.81 9.23
CA THR A 161 27.88 35.75 10.69
C THR A 161 27.42 34.41 11.24
N GLU A 162 26.26 33.93 10.77
CA GLU A 162 25.63 32.71 11.27
C GLU A 162 24.94 31.97 10.11
N VAL A 163 25.11 30.65 10.07
CA VAL A 163 24.47 29.77 9.09
C VAL A 163 23.88 28.58 9.83
N LEU A 164 22.56 28.45 9.78
CA LEU A 164 21.82 27.35 10.40
C LEU A 164 21.17 26.50 9.30
N PRO A 165 21.86 25.47 8.79
CA PRO A 165 21.28 24.55 7.83
C PRO A 165 20.38 23.53 8.54
N ARG A 166 19.27 23.17 7.91
CA ARG A 166 18.45 22.01 8.23
C ARG A 166 18.35 21.14 6.98
N LEU A 167 18.63 19.85 7.14
CA LEU A 167 18.54 18.89 6.04
C LEU A 167 17.35 17.97 6.23
N LEU A 168 16.52 17.89 5.20
CA LEU A 168 15.45 16.91 5.11
C LEU A 168 15.70 15.99 3.90
N PRO A 169 15.46 14.68 4.02
CA PRO A 169 15.46 13.81 2.85
C PRO A 169 14.39 14.26 1.85
N ASP A 170 14.66 14.10 0.57
CA ASP A 170 13.64 14.29 -0.46
C ASP A 170 12.48 13.28 -0.32
N GLU A 171 11.43 13.47 -1.11
CA GLU A 171 10.24 12.62 -1.05
C GLU A 171 10.54 11.17 -1.46
N ALA A 172 11.47 10.95 -2.40
CA ALA A 172 11.89 9.62 -2.83
C ALA A 172 12.66 8.88 -1.73
N ALA A 173 13.59 9.57 -1.06
CA ALA A 173 14.33 9.10 0.09
C ALA A 173 13.40 8.80 1.27
N ASN A 174 12.47 9.70 1.59
CA ASN A 174 11.50 9.46 2.65
C ASN A 174 10.66 8.20 2.39
N ARG A 175 10.27 7.94 1.14
CA ARG A 175 9.59 6.69 0.77
C ARG A 175 10.49 5.46 0.98
N TYR A 176 11.74 5.50 0.51
CA TYR A 176 12.71 4.42 0.72
C TYR A 176 12.93 4.14 2.21
N LEU A 177 13.16 5.18 3.01
CA LEU A 177 13.39 5.09 4.45
C LEU A 177 12.16 4.52 5.18
N ARG A 178 10.94 4.93 4.80
CA ARG A 178 9.70 4.35 5.34
C ARG A 178 9.54 2.89 4.99
N GLN A 179 9.71 2.52 3.72
CA GLN A 179 9.57 1.14 3.25
C GLN A 179 10.59 0.21 3.94
N LYS A 180 11.85 0.65 4.07
CA LYS A 180 12.90 -0.10 4.80
C LYS A 180 12.54 -0.26 6.28
N ALA A 181 12.06 0.80 6.93
CA ALA A 181 11.64 0.73 8.33
C ALA A 181 10.42 -0.19 8.54
N GLU A 182 9.44 -0.15 7.64
CA GLU A 182 8.26 -1.02 7.67
C GLU A 182 8.62 -2.48 7.41
N ALA A 183 9.49 -2.77 6.44
CA ALA A 183 10.02 -4.10 6.21
C ALA A 183 10.79 -4.64 7.43
N GLY A 184 11.60 -3.79 8.08
CA GLY A 184 12.30 -4.15 9.31
C GLY A 184 11.33 -4.48 10.45
N ARG A 185 10.29 -3.66 10.64
CA ARG A 185 9.24 -3.89 11.65
C ARG A 185 8.43 -5.14 11.33
N SER A 186 8.05 -5.36 10.07
CA SER A 186 7.25 -6.53 9.69
C SER A 186 8.03 -7.83 9.90
N LEU A 187 9.34 -7.85 9.60
CA LEU A 187 10.20 -9.00 9.92
C LEU A 187 10.24 -9.28 11.43
N GLN A 188 10.39 -8.25 12.27
CA GLN A 188 10.37 -8.41 13.72
C GLN A 188 9.02 -8.91 14.23
N THR A 189 7.92 -8.32 13.76
CA THR A 189 6.56 -8.74 14.12
C THR A 189 6.28 -10.17 13.67
N ASN A 190 6.66 -10.52 12.44
CA ASN A 190 6.48 -11.87 11.91
C ASN A 190 7.30 -12.90 12.70
N HIS A 191 8.52 -12.56 13.10
CA HIS A 191 9.34 -13.45 13.92
C HIS A 191 8.73 -13.65 15.32
N ALA A 192 8.25 -12.58 15.96
CA ALA A 192 7.53 -12.66 17.22
C ALA A 192 6.23 -13.48 17.10
N GLN A 193 5.45 -13.25 16.04
CA GLN A 193 4.21 -13.97 15.78
C GLN A 193 4.45 -15.45 15.48
N HIS A 194 5.51 -15.78 14.73
CA HIS A 194 5.90 -17.16 14.46
C HIS A 194 6.24 -17.89 15.75
N ALA A 195 6.99 -17.26 16.66
CA ALA A 195 7.30 -17.84 17.96
C ALA A 195 6.03 -18.15 18.79
N VAL A 196 5.04 -17.24 18.78
CA VAL A 196 3.74 -17.47 19.45
C VAL A 196 2.97 -18.60 18.78
N ASN A 197 2.89 -18.63 17.45
CA ASN A 197 2.17 -19.65 16.70
C ASN A 197 2.79 -21.05 16.91
N VAL A 198 4.12 -21.14 16.94
CA VAL A 198 4.83 -22.39 17.23
C VAL A 198 4.52 -22.87 18.65
N GLN A 199 4.52 -21.98 19.64
CA GLN A 199 4.14 -22.33 21.02
C GLN A 199 2.69 -22.81 21.12
N GLN A 200 1.75 -22.14 20.45
CA GLN A 200 0.35 -22.56 20.41
C GLN A 200 0.18 -23.94 19.76
N ALA A 201 0.84 -24.19 18.63
CA ALA A 201 0.78 -25.48 17.94
C ALA A 201 1.33 -26.62 18.81
N LEU A 202 2.42 -26.38 19.55
CA LEU A 202 2.98 -27.34 20.50
C LEU A 202 2.01 -27.63 21.66
N GLN A 203 1.43 -26.59 22.26
CA GLN A 203 0.44 -26.74 23.34
C GLN A 203 -0.80 -27.52 22.87
N GLN A 204 -1.26 -27.25 21.66
CA GLN A 204 -2.41 -27.93 21.08
C GLN A 204 -2.10 -29.41 20.80
N GLY A 205 -0.91 -29.72 20.27
CA GLY A 205 -0.46 -31.10 20.10
C GLY A 205 -0.34 -31.86 21.43
N GLU A 206 0.11 -31.20 22.49
CA GLU A 206 0.19 -31.79 23.84
C GLU A 206 -1.21 -32.06 24.41
N LEU A 207 -2.16 -31.14 24.23
CA LEU A 207 -3.55 -31.32 24.62
C LEU A 207 -4.20 -32.50 23.89
N ASP A 208 -4.03 -32.59 22.58
CA ASP A 208 -4.56 -33.68 21.77
C ASP A 208 -3.98 -35.03 22.20
N ARG A 209 -2.68 -35.06 22.50
CA ARG A 209 -2.02 -36.26 23.04
C ARG A 209 -2.59 -36.65 24.40
N MET A 210 -2.79 -35.70 25.32
CA MET A 210 -3.39 -35.97 26.62
C MET A 210 -4.82 -36.50 26.49
N LEU A 211 -5.63 -35.91 25.61
CA LEU A 211 -7.00 -36.37 25.35
C LEU A 211 -7.02 -37.78 24.77
N GLN A 212 -6.13 -38.08 23.82
CA GLN A 212 -6.02 -39.41 23.23
C GLN A 212 -5.60 -40.46 24.26
N LEU A 213 -4.61 -40.14 25.11
CA LEU A 213 -4.20 -41.01 26.20
C LEU A 213 -5.35 -41.26 27.19
N GLY A 214 -6.11 -40.21 27.54
CA GLY A 214 -7.31 -40.34 28.37
C GLY A 214 -8.36 -41.27 27.75
N ARG A 215 -8.61 -41.17 26.43
CA ARG A 215 -9.53 -42.08 25.71
C ARG A 215 -9.05 -43.52 25.72
N ILE A 216 -7.75 -43.76 25.49
CA ILE A 216 -7.17 -45.11 25.52
C ILE A 216 -7.27 -45.71 26.93
N GLN A 217 -6.93 -44.92 27.96
CA GLN A 217 -7.04 -45.35 29.36
C GLN A 217 -8.49 -45.65 29.74
N ALA A 218 -9.44 -44.81 29.35
CA ALA A 218 -10.87 -45.06 29.57
C ALA A 218 -11.33 -46.36 28.88
N ALA A 219 -10.97 -46.55 27.61
CA ALA A 219 -11.29 -47.77 26.87
C ALA A 219 -10.64 -49.02 27.50
N GLN A 220 -9.40 -48.92 28.00
CA GLN A 220 -8.72 -50.01 28.69
C GLN A 220 -9.38 -50.32 30.04
N ALA A 221 -9.79 -49.30 30.81
CA ALA A 221 -10.51 -49.48 32.06
C ALA A 221 -11.89 -50.12 31.84
N GLU A 222 -12.61 -49.72 30.79
CA GLU A 222 -13.86 -50.36 30.37
C GLU A 222 -13.63 -51.85 30.02
N MET A 223 -12.61 -52.16 29.22
CA MET A 223 -12.26 -53.53 28.87
C MET A 223 -11.87 -54.37 30.09
N ALA A 224 -11.14 -53.79 31.06
CA ALA A 224 -10.77 -54.47 32.29
C ALA A 224 -11.97 -54.72 33.21
N ALA A 225 -12.90 -53.75 33.31
CA ALA A 225 -14.12 -53.86 34.11
C ALA A 225 -15.10 -54.91 33.56
N LEU A 226 -15.07 -55.17 32.25
CA LEU A 226 -15.91 -56.17 31.57
C LEU A 226 -15.38 -57.62 31.67
N GLY A 227 -14.29 -57.84 32.39
CA GLY A 227 -13.72 -59.17 32.65
C GLY A 227 -12.45 -59.42 31.85
N GLY A 228 -11.32 -59.03 32.41
CA GLY A 228 -10.00 -59.20 31.79
C GLY A 228 -9.53 -60.65 31.65
N GLY A 229 -8.99 -60.97 30.48
CA GLY A 229 -7.98 -62.02 30.29
C GLY A 229 -8.42 -63.33 29.62
N GLY A 230 -9.72 -63.63 29.57
CA GLY A 230 -10.25 -64.78 28.82
C GLY A 230 -10.67 -64.39 27.40
N GLU A 231 -10.69 -65.34 26.46
CA GLU A 231 -11.32 -65.16 25.16
C GLU A 231 -12.70 -64.51 25.36
N MET A 232 -12.93 -63.32 24.80
CA MET A 232 -14.23 -62.67 24.92
C MET A 232 -15.30 -63.63 24.41
N SER A 233 -16.23 -64.03 25.29
CA SER A 233 -17.38 -64.82 24.87
C SER A 233 -18.15 -64.05 23.80
N ALA A 234 -18.69 -64.74 22.78
CA ALA A 234 -19.49 -64.12 21.73
C ALA A 234 -20.61 -63.23 22.29
N ARG A 235 -21.17 -63.62 23.45
CA ARG A 235 -22.16 -62.83 24.20
C ARG A 235 -21.62 -61.48 24.71
N GLN A 236 -20.37 -61.44 25.16
CA GLN A 236 -19.70 -60.21 25.63
C GLN A 236 -19.37 -59.25 24.48
N MET A 237 -18.95 -59.76 23.33
CA MET A 237 -18.73 -58.95 22.13
C MET A 237 -20.02 -58.30 21.63
N VAL A 238 -21.13 -59.05 21.64
CA VAL A 238 -22.44 -58.51 21.22
C VAL A 238 -22.95 -57.46 22.21
N MET A 239 -22.78 -57.67 23.52
CA MET A 239 -23.13 -56.66 24.54
C MET A 239 -22.29 -55.38 24.43
N LEU A 240 -20.99 -55.50 24.10
CA LEU A 240 -20.11 -54.35 23.86
C LEU A 240 -20.53 -53.56 22.60
N HIS A 241 -20.93 -54.26 21.54
CA HIS A 241 -21.42 -53.65 20.30
C HIS A 241 -22.74 -52.91 20.52
N LEU A 242 -23.67 -53.50 21.27
CA LEU A 242 -24.93 -52.88 21.72
C LEU A 242 -24.70 -51.61 22.56
N ALA A 243 -23.71 -51.61 23.45
CA ALA A 243 -23.41 -50.47 24.30
C ALA A 243 -22.84 -49.27 23.51
N ARG A 244 -22.07 -49.54 22.44
CA ARG A 244 -21.52 -48.50 21.54
C ARG A 244 -22.49 -48.06 20.46
N ASN A 245 -23.39 -48.95 20.02
CA ASN A 245 -24.34 -48.72 18.95
C ASN A 245 -25.77 -49.02 19.44
N PRO A 246 -26.40 -48.10 20.19
CA PRO A 246 -27.71 -48.32 20.80
C PRO A 246 -28.86 -48.50 19.78
N HIS A 247 -28.61 -48.21 18.49
CA HIS A 247 -29.57 -48.36 17.41
C HIS A 247 -29.55 -49.74 16.73
N ASP A 248 -28.53 -50.58 17.01
CA ASP A 248 -28.34 -51.88 16.37
C ASP A 248 -28.76 -53.04 17.30
N THR A 249 -29.89 -52.86 17.98
CA THR A 249 -30.38 -53.79 19.02
C THR A 249 -30.99 -55.05 18.44
N GLU A 250 -31.70 -54.94 17.31
CA GLU A 250 -32.42 -56.05 16.68
C GLU A 250 -31.46 -57.14 16.15
N ASN A 251 -30.41 -56.73 15.42
CA ASN A 251 -29.41 -57.68 14.91
C ASN A 251 -28.61 -58.32 16.04
N ALA A 252 -28.26 -57.55 17.07
CA ALA A 252 -27.53 -58.04 18.22
C ALA A 252 -28.33 -59.07 19.04
N LEU A 253 -29.64 -58.84 19.24
CA LEU A 253 -30.54 -59.79 19.91
C LEU A 253 -30.73 -61.07 19.07
N ASN A 254 -30.86 -60.95 17.75
CA ASN A 254 -30.96 -62.10 16.86
C ASN A 254 -29.69 -62.97 16.87
N LEU A 255 -28.51 -62.35 16.87
CA LEU A 255 -27.23 -63.06 16.98
C LEU A 255 -27.05 -63.73 18.35
N LEU A 256 -27.54 -63.11 19.43
CA LEU A 256 -27.55 -63.73 20.77
C LEU A 256 -28.47 -64.95 20.83
N MET A 257 -29.70 -64.84 20.32
CA MET A 257 -30.64 -65.96 20.29
C MET A 257 -30.11 -67.13 19.45
N ALA A 258 -29.55 -66.85 18.29
CA ALA A 258 -28.93 -67.88 17.44
C ALA A 258 -27.74 -68.57 18.13
N HIS A 259 -26.93 -67.81 18.87
CA HIS A 259 -25.83 -68.37 19.64
C HIS A 259 -26.32 -69.24 20.82
N GLU A 260 -27.35 -68.81 21.56
CA GLU A 260 -27.94 -69.61 22.64
C GLU A 260 -28.53 -70.93 22.11
N GLN A 261 -29.24 -70.90 20.98
CA GLN A 261 -29.74 -72.11 20.31
C GLN A 261 -28.61 -73.06 19.90
N ALA A 262 -27.57 -72.54 19.24
CA ALA A 262 -26.43 -73.37 18.80
C ALA A 262 -25.65 -73.99 19.97
N MET A 263 -25.65 -73.35 21.14
CA MET A 263 -25.04 -73.90 22.35
C MET A 263 -25.91 -75.00 22.98
N LEU A 264 -27.23 -74.82 23.02
CA LEU A 264 -28.17 -75.84 23.47
C LEU A 264 -28.08 -77.09 22.59
N GLU A 265 -28.07 -76.92 21.26
CA GLU A 265 -27.92 -78.03 20.32
C GLU A 265 -26.61 -78.81 20.50
N ARG A 266 -25.51 -78.11 20.79
CA ARG A 266 -24.22 -78.75 21.10
C ARG A 266 -24.25 -79.50 22.43
N GLN A 267 -24.90 -78.95 23.46
CA GLN A 267 -25.04 -79.64 24.75
C GLN A 267 -25.91 -80.90 24.64
N ASP A 268 -27.02 -80.83 23.91
CA ASP A 268 -27.89 -81.98 23.69
C ASP A 268 -27.17 -83.07 22.88
N GLY A 269 -26.42 -82.68 21.84
CA GLY A 269 -25.59 -83.61 21.06
C GLY A 269 -24.48 -84.27 21.88
N GLN A 270 -23.79 -83.52 22.73
CA GLN A 270 -22.76 -84.07 23.63
C GLN A 270 -23.37 -84.98 24.70
N SER A 271 -24.54 -84.63 25.23
CA SER A 271 -25.29 -85.44 26.20
C SER A 271 -25.76 -86.75 25.59
N ALA A 272 -26.21 -86.73 24.33
CA ALA A 272 -26.59 -87.92 23.58
C ALA A 272 -25.38 -88.83 23.31
N GLN A 273 -24.24 -88.26 22.92
CA GLN A 273 -23.00 -89.00 22.70
C GLN A 273 -22.43 -89.60 24.00
N THR A 274 -22.50 -88.87 25.12
CA THR A 274 -22.10 -89.42 26.43
C THR A 274 -23.03 -90.53 26.90
N ALA A 275 -24.34 -90.42 26.64
CA ALA A 275 -25.28 -91.50 26.92
C ALA A 275 -25.03 -92.74 26.04
N GLU A 276 -24.68 -92.57 24.75
CA GLU A 276 -24.27 -93.68 23.88
C GLU A 276 -22.96 -94.32 24.31
N LEU A 277 -21.95 -93.53 24.70
CA LEU A 277 -20.68 -94.04 25.23
C LEU A 277 -20.90 -94.79 26.55
N PHE A 278 -21.77 -94.27 27.42
CA PHE A 278 -22.16 -94.95 28.67
C PHE A 278 -22.88 -96.28 28.37
N ARG A 279 -23.77 -96.29 27.36
CA ARG A 279 -24.46 -97.50 26.89
C ARG A 279 -23.48 -98.54 26.31
N PHE A 280 -22.52 -98.09 25.50
CA PHE A 280 -21.49 -98.93 24.88
C PHE A 280 -20.52 -99.53 25.92
N LEU A 281 -20.18 -98.78 26.97
CA LEU A 281 -19.31 -99.25 28.07
C LEU A 281 -19.99 -100.28 28.98
N VAL A 282 -21.32 -100.17 29.17
CA VAL A 282 -22.13 -101.14 29.91
C VAL A 282 -22.37 -102.41 29.10
N GLU A 283 -22.68 -102.31 27.80
CA GLU A 283 -22.93 -103.48 26.93
C GLU A 283 -21.70 -104.34 26.68
N ASN A 284 -20.48 -103.75 26.68
CA ASN A 284 -19.23 -104.50 26.52
C ASN A 284 -18.62 -105.00 27.86
N ASN A 285 -19.38 -104.95 28.96
CA ASN A 285 -19.02 -105.53 30.27
C ASN A 285 -17.69 -104.99 30.86
N LEU A 286 -17.36 -103.72 30.59
CA LEU A 286 -16.11 -103.07 31.03
C LEU A 286 -16.27 -102.21 32.29
N LEU A 287 -17.41 -102.27 32.99
CA LEU A 287 -17.67 -101.53 34.23
C LEU A 287 -18.10 -102.50 35.36
N GLN A 288 -17.17 -102.84 36.26
CA GLN A 288 -17.50 -103.44 37.56
C GLN A 288 -17.81 -102.33 38.58
N ALA A 289 -18.84 -102.52 39.40
CA ALA A 289 -19.46 -101.52 40.28
C ALA A 289 -18.59 -101.00 41.45
N GLY A 290 -17.26 -101.19 41.42
CA GLY A 290 -16.34 -100.78 42.48
C GLY A 290 -15.51 -99.51 42.19
N ASP A 291 -15.32 -99.12 40.93
CA ASP A 291 -14.35 -98.06 40.56
C ASP A 291 -14.98 -96.71 40.15
N VAL A 292 -16.29 -96.55 40.34
CA VAL A 292 -17.04 -95.41 39.78
C VAL A 292 -16.99 -94.17 40.69
N GLU A 293 -16.73 -94.29 41.99
CA GLU A 293 -16.82 -93.15 42.92
C GLU A 293 -15.58 -92.24 42.96
N SER A 294 -14.41 -92.67 42.46
CA SER A 294 -13.17 -91.88 42.54
C SER A 294 -12.86 -91.05 41.29
N HIS A 295 -13.38 -91.42 40.12
CA HIS A 295 -13.10 -90.74 38.85
C HIS A 295 -14.22 -89.84 38.33
N LEU A 296 -15.41 -89.89 38.95
CA LEU A 296 -16.57 -89.06 38.61
C LEU A 296 -16.30 -87.53 38.69
N PRO A 297 -15.56 -87.01 39.69
CA PRO A 297 -15.32 -85.57 39.78
C PRO A 297 -14.39 -85.04 38.67
N SER A 298 -13.42 -85.84 38.24
CA SER A 298 -12.43 -85.41 37.25
C SER A 298 -12.98 -85.44 35.82
N LEU A 299 -13.86 -86.40 35.51
CA LEU A 299 -14.57 -86.45 34.23
C LEU A 299 -15.63 -85.36 34.12
N MET A 300 -16.31 -85.01 35.22
CA MET A 300 -17.25 -83.88 35.23
C MET A 300 -16.55 -82.52 35.05
N HIS A 301 -15.32 -82.36 35.53
CA HIS A 301 -14.56 -81.12 35.36
C HIS A 301 -14.03 -80.94 33.92
N GLN A 302 -13.68 -82.04 33.24
CA GLN A 302 -13.22 -82.03 31.86
C GLN A 302 -14.37 -81.87 30.84
N MET A 303 -15.62 -82.04 31.28
CA MET A 303 -16.86 -81.90 30.49
C MET A 303 -17.63 -80.59 30.74
N GLY A 304 -17.04 -79.61 31.45
CA GLY A 304 -17.50 -78.20 31.39
C GLY A 304 -18.82 -77.86 32.08
N LEU A 305 -19.30 -78.65 33.05
CA LEU A 305 -20.47 -78.27 33.86
C LEU A 305 -20.04 -77.41 35.06
N ALA A 306 -20.05 -76.09 34.88
CA ALA A 306 -19.75 -75.12 35.93
C ALA A 306 -20.93 -74.93 36.90
N ALA A 307 -20.62 -74.87 38.20
CA ALA A 307 -21.56 -74.52 39.27
C ALA A 307 -22.02 -73.04 39.18
N PRO A 308 -23.23 -72.68 39.62
CA PRO A 308 -23.70 -71.30 39.55
C PRO A 308 -23.02 -70.42 40.61
N PRO A 309 -22.65 -69.16 40.29
CA PRO A 309 -22.16 -68.23 41.31
C PRO A 309 -23.30 -67.57 42.08
N ALA A 310 -22.99 -67.24 43.32
CA ALA A 310 -23.87 -66.64 44.33
C ALA A 310 -24.37 -65.23 43.96
N ALA A 311 -25.56 -64.92 44.49
CA ALA A 311 -26.24 -63.63 44.36
C ALA A 311 -25.43 -62.46 44.96
N VAL A 312 -25.35 -61.35 44.23
CA VAL A 312 -24.87 -60.06 44.73
C VAL A 312 -26.04 -59.09 44.81
N GLN A 313 -26.18 -58.47 45.98
CA GLN A 313 -27.25 -57.55 46.37
C GLN A 313 -27.09 -56.18 45.69
N SER A 314 -28.22 -55.57 45.32
CA SER A 314 -28.32 -54.19 44.85
C SER A 314 -28.27 -53.19 46.01
N THR A 315 -27.53 -52.10 45.84
CA THR A 315 -27.57 -50.94 46.75
C THR A 315 -28.02 -49.67 46.02
N ALA A 316 -28.79 -48.90 46.78
CA ALA A 316 -29.61 -47.75 46.46
C ALA A 316 -28.97 -46.62 45.64
N TRP A 317 -29.79 -46.04 44.75
CA TRP A 317 -29.64 -44.72 44.17
C TRP A 317 -29.90 -43.63 45.22
N THR A 318 -29.07 -42.58 45.29
CA THR A 318 -29.40 -41.33 45.99
C THR A 318 -28.99 -40.10 45.16
N GLN A 319 -30.02 -39.34 44.77
CA GLN A 319 -30.16 -37.90 44.46
C GLN A 319 -29.12 -37.09 43.63
N PRO A 320 -29.59 -36.21 42.71
CA PRO A 320 -28.79 -35.22 41.99
C PRO A 320 -28.72 -33.85 42.70
N PRO A 321 -27.69 -33.01 42.46
CA PRO A 321 -27.64 -31.66 43.04
C PRO A 321 -28.39 -30.62 42.19
N LEU A 322 -28.95 -29.64 42.92
CA LEU A 322 -29.75 -28.50 42.48
C LEU A 322 -28.90 -27.36 41.91
N LEU A 323 -29.43 -26.68 40.90
CA LEU A 323 -28.94 -25.42 40.34
C LEU A 323 -29.23 -24.25 41.30
N SER A 324 -28.19 -23.53 41.71
CA SER A 324 -28.32 -22.24 42.40
C SER A 324 -28.21 -21.07 41.43
N ARG A 325 -29.25 -20.24 41.45
CA ARG A 325 -29.40 -18.93 40.81
C ARG A 325 -28.61 -17.89 41.59
N ALA A 326 -27.88 -17.02 40.90
CA ALA A 326 -27.29 -15.81 41.46
C ALA A 326 -27.63 -14.61 40.58
N ASP A 327 -28.18 -13.57 41.22
CA ASP A 327 -28.61 -12.29 40.66
C ASP A 327 -27.42 -11.36 40.30
N PRO A 328 -27.64 -10.29 39.50
CA PRO A 328 -26.58 -9.45 38.92
C PRO A 328 -26.19 -8.25 39.80
N PRO A 329 -25.09 -7.54 39.48
CA PRO A 329 -24.93 -6.16 39.95
C PRO A 329 -24.74 -5.13 38.82
N ALA A 330 -25.56 -4.08 38.96
CA ALA A 330 -25.23 -2.64 38.96
C ALA A 330 -24.72 -1.92 37.70
N ALA A 331 -25.47 -0.86 37.38
CA ALA A 331 -25.17 0.22 36.45
C ALA A 331 -24.08 1.19 36.95
N VAL A 332 -23.32 1.76 36.01
CA VAL A 332 -22.61 3.03 36.13
C VAL A 332 -22.96 3.89 34.90
N GLY A 333 -23.21 5.18 35.15
CA GLY A 333 -23.83 6.14 34.24
C GLY A 333 -22.96 6.73 33.11
N PRO A 334 -23.46 7.80 32.44
CA PRO A 334 -23.20 8.11 31.04
C PRO A 334 -22.14 9.20 30.84
N ALA A 335 -21.37 9.12 29.74
CA ALA A 335 -20.66 10.28 29.17
C ALA A 335 -20.17 9.95 27.74
N GLY A 336 -20.50 10.81 26.77
CA GLY A 336 -19.95 10.75 25.42
C GLY A 336 -20.87 11.28 24.33
N GLN A 337 -21.11 12.60 24.32
CA GLN A 337 -21.69 13.29 23.16
C GLN A 337 -20.74 13.20 21.96
N PRO A 338 -21.23 13.01 20.72
CA PRO A 338 -20.41 13.17 19.53
C PRO A 338 -20.09 14.67 19.33
N ALA A 339 -18.80 14.94 19.16
CA ALA A 339 -18.26 16.28 18.93
C ALA A 339 -18.77 16.89 17.62
N LYS A 340 -19.12 18.16 17.72
CA LYS A 340 -19.43 19.10 16.63
C LYS A 340 -18.18 19.34 15.77
N PRO A 341 -18.25 19.36 14.43
CA PRO A 341 -17.11 19.73 13.60
C PRO A 341 -16.87 21.24 13.66
N GLU A 342 -15.64 21.64 13.97
CA GLU A 342 -15.14 23.01 13.82
C GLU A 342 -14.81 23.32 12.35
N PRO A 343 -14.88 24.61 11.95
CA PRO A 343 -14.91 25.01 10.54
C PRO A 343 -13.54 24.87 9.86
N ALA A 344 -13.61 24.58 8.55
CA ALA A 344 -12.48 24.56 7.64
C ALA A 344 -11.67 25.86 7.71
N VAL A 345 -10.35 25.71 7.86
CA VAL A 345 -9.38 26.80 7.74
C VAL A 345 -9.41 27.30 6.29
N VAL A 346 -9.80 28.56 6.12
CA VAL A 346 -9.68 29.31 4.87
C VAL A 346 -8.20 29.54 4.61
N TYR A 347 -7.66 29.02 3.50
CA TYR A 347 -6.34 29.40 3.02
C TYR A 347 -6.41 30.80 2.38
N GLU A 348 -5.60 31.70 2.91
CA GLU A 348 -5.38 33.07 2.48
C GLU A 348 -4.78 33.11 1.05
N GLN A 349 -5.41 33.85 0.15
CA GLN A 349 -5.07 33.92 -1.28
C GLN A 349 -4.08 35.06 -1.57
N ASP A 350 -2.94 34.73 -2.18
CA ASP A 350 -1.96 35.67 -2.78
C ASP A 350 -2.40 36.00 -4.24
N PRO A 351 -2.53 37.27 -4.67
CA PRO A 351 -3.33 37.63 -5.85
C PRO A 351 -2.60 37.58 -7.21
N VAL A 352 -1.50 36.85 -7.38
CA VAL A 352 -0.70 36.91 -8.64
C VAL A 352 -0.80 35.67 -9.53
N THR A 353 -1.38 34.55 -9.07
CA THR A 353 -1.65 33.39 -9.93
C THR A 353 -3.13 33.34 -10.27
N LYS A 354 -3.47 33.31 -11.57
CA LYS A 354 -4.83 33.07 -12.06
C LYS A 354 -5.30 31.71 -11.54
N VAL A 355 -6.01 31.71 -10.40
CA VAL A 355 -6.56 30.51 -9.76
C VAL A 355 -7.63 29.95 -10.70
N TRP A 356 -7.47 28.68 -11.08
CA TRP A 356 -8.52 27.92 -11.74
C TRP A 356 -9.81 28.03 -10.92
N GLN A 357 -10.89 28.57 -11.52
CA GLN A 357 -12.19 28.58 -10.88
C GLN A 357 -12.95 27.30 -11.24
N PRO A 358 -13.59 26.63 -10.27
CA PRO A 358 -14.37 25.39 -10.49
C PRO A 358 -15.53 25.47 -11.50
N SER A 359 -15.82 26.65 -12.08
CA SER A 359 -16.93 26.87 -13.00
C SER A 359 -16.82 26.10 -14.34
N ASP A 360 -15.61 25.70 -14.72
CA ASP A 360 -15.34 25.07 -16.03
C ASP A 360 -15.44 23.53 -16.00
N GLY A 361 -15.42 22.94 -14.80
CA GLY A 361 -15.68 21.53 -14.53
C GLY A 361 -14.44 20.64 -14.46
N VAL A 362 -14.62 19.45 -13.90
CA VAL A 362 -13.60 18.43 -13.64
C VAL A 362 -13.83 17.26 -14.58
N GLN A 363 -12.73 16.73 -15.14
CA GLN A 363 -12.73 15.60 -16.07
C GLN A 363 -12.34 14.30 -15.36
N PRO A 364 -13.28 13.35 -15.20
CA PRO A 364 -12.97 11.98 -14.79
C PRO A 364 -12.23 11.24 -15.91
N VAL A 365 -11.07 10.68 -15.60
CA VAL A 365 -10.24 9.89 -16.50
C VAL A 365 -9.99 8.53 -15.84
N TYR A 366 -10.39 7.47 -16.52
CA TYR A 366 -10.13 6.10 -16.12
C TYR A 366 -9.10 5.51 -17.07
N LEU A 367 -8.01 5.00 -16.53
CA LEU A 367 -7.01 4.26 -17.26
C LEU A 367 -7.22 2.78 -16.95
N MET A 368 -7.68 2.01 -17.93
CA MET A 368 -7.96 0.58 -17.79
C MET A 368 -6.93 -0.22 -18.58
N VAL A 369 -6.08 -0.96 -17.88
CA VAL A 369 -4.91 -1.64 -18.45
C VAL A 369 -5.03 -3.14 -18.28
N ASP A 370 -4.79 -3.88 -19.37
CA ASP A 370 -4.72 -5.34 -19.35
C ASP A 370 -3.55 -5.78 -18.47
N GLU A 371 -3.86 -6.62 -17.49
CA GLU A 371 -2.95 -7.26 -16.54
C GLU A 371 -3.00 -8.79 -16.64
N SER A 372 -3.64 -9.32 -17.68
CA SER A 372 -3.81 -10.76 -17.82
C SER A 372 -2.49 -11.50 -18.04
N ALA A 373 -2.54 -12.83 -17.89
CA ALA A 373 -1.39 -13.69 -18.15
C ALA A 373 -0.78 -13.49 -19.56
N GLY A 374 -1.59 -13.11 -20.55
CA GLY A 374 -1.14 -12.85 -21.94
C GLY A 374 -0.18 -11.67 -22.07
N VAL A 375 -0.28 -10.66 -21.18
CA VAL A 375 0.59 -9.50 -21.17
C VAL A 375 1.77 -9.62 -20.20
N GLY A 376 1.91 -10.76 -19.53
CA GLY A 376 2.95 -11.02 -18.53
C GLY A 376 4.37 -10.58 -18.94
N PRO A 377 4.84 -10.87 -20.17
CA PRO A 377 6.16 -10.43 -20.64
C PRO A 377 6.37 -8.90 -20.67
N TYR A 378 5.29 -8.12 -20.72
CA TYR A 378 5.32 -6.66 -20.88
C TYR A 378 4.87 -5.91 -19.62
N ILE A 379 4.56 -6.61 -18.52
CA ILE A 379 4.01 -6.01 -17.29
C ILE A 379 4.95 -4.95 -16.68
N SER A 380 6.26 -5.14 -16.82
CA SER A 380 7.25 -4.18 -16.38
C SER A 380 7.19 -2.88 -17.18
N ASP A 381 6.98 -2.93 -18.50
CA ASP A 381 6.85 -1.72 -19.33
C ASP A 381 5.54 -0.99 -19.07
N LEU A 382 4.46 -1.74 -18.83
CA LEU A 382 3.17 -1.17 -18.42
C LEU A 382 3.30 -0.44 -17.07
N SER A 383 3.98 -1.07 -16.09
CA SER A 383 4.19 -0.48 -14.76
C SER A 383 5.13 0.72 -14.78
N ASN A 384 6.23 0.64 -15.52
CA ASN A 384 7.15 1.76 -15.72
C ASN A 384 6.46 2.93 -16.44
N GLY A 385 5.61 2.62 -17.42
CA GLY A 385 4.87 3.60 -18.19
C GLY A 385 3.81 4.34 -17.38
N VAL A 386 3.03 3.63 -16.56
CA VAL A 386 2.05 4.30 -15.68
C VAL A 386 2.74 5.12 -14.59
N HIS A 387 3.90 4.67 -14.09
CA HIS A 387 4.73 5.45 -13.18
C HIS A 387 5.20 6.76 -13.84
N ALA A 388 5.69 6.68 -15.09
CA ALA A 388 6.10 7.86 -15.85
C ALA A 388 4.94 8.82 -16.16
N LEU A 389 3.74 8.29 -16.46
CA LEU A 389 2.52 9.08 -16.59
C LEU A 389 2.19 9.82 -15.28
N HIS A 390 2.20 9.09 -14.16
CA HIS A 390 1.92 9.66 -12.84
C HIS A 390 2.92 10.76 -12.48
N ASP A 391 4.22 10.54 -12.70
CA ASP A 391 5.28 11.53 -12.49
C ASP A 391 5.11 12.79 -13.35
N LYS A 392 4.67 12.64 -14.61
CA LYS A 392 4.39 13.78 -15.49
C LYS A 392 3.21 14.60 -14.99
N LEU A 393 2.14 13.94 -14.54
CA LEU A 393 0.98 14.60 -13.96
C LEU A 393 1.32 15.31 -12.65
N LEU A 394 2.15 14.71 -11.79
CA LEU A 394 2.67 15.33 -10.56
C LEU A 394 3.45 16.62 -10.85
N ARG A 395 4.29 16.63 -11.90
CA ARG A 395 5.07 17.81 -12.30
C ARG A 395 4.19 18.91 -12.93
N ALA A 396 3.06 18.53 -13.51
CA ALA A 396 2.07 19.44 -14.07
C ALA A 396 1.02 19.84 -13.03
N ALA A 397 1.48 20.47 -11.93
CA ALA A 397 0.60 20.92 -10.85
C ALA A 397 -0.47 21.92 -11.30
N ASP A 398 -0.25 22.60 -12.43
CA ASP A 398 -1.24 23.45 -13.10
C ASP A 398 -2.49 22.65 -13.52
N VAL A 399 -2.32 21.40 -13.96
CA VAL A 399 -3.39 20.53 -14.50
C VAL A 399 -4.18 19.77 -13.43
N SER A 400 -3.55 19.48 -12.28
CA SER A 400 -4.10 18.66 -11.20
C SER A 400 -5.54 19.01 -10.76
N PRO A 401 -5.95 20.30 -10.66
CA PRO A 401 -7.31 20.65 -10.26
C PRO A 401 -8.40 20.18 -11.25
N ALA A 402 -8.06 20.10 -12.54
CA ALA A 402 -9.03 19.86 -13.62
C ALA A 402 -9.25 18.37 -13.93
N ILE A 403 -8.30 17.49 -13.57
CA ILE A 403 -8.34 16.06 -13.88
C ILE A 403 -8.54 15.25 -12.59
N ARG A 404 -9.36 14.20 -12.65
CA ARG A 404 -9.36 13.10 -11.67
C ARG A 404 -8.97 11.83 -12.39
N LEU A 405 -7.91 11.18 -11.94
CA LEU A 405 -7.38 9.98 -12.57
C LEU A 405 -7.68 8.77 -11.68
N SER A 406 -8.29 7.74 -12.26
CA SER A 406 -8.39 6.40 -11.68
C SER A 406 -7.58 5.44 -12.53
N VAL A 407 -6.81 4.56 -11.90
CA VAL A 407 -5.99 3.56 -12.59
C VAL A 407 -6.50 2.17 -12.21
N LEU A 408 -6.87 1.40 -13.22
CA LEU A 408 -7.52 0.11 -13.12
C LEU A 408 -6.72 -0.93 -13.90
N GLY A 409 -6.41 -2.05 -13.26
CA GLY A 409 -5.85 -3.22 -13.91
C GLY A 409 -6.93 -4.28 -14.11
N PHE A 410 -7.07 -4.86 -15.29
CA PHE A 410 -8.05 -5.93 -15.53
C PHE A 410 -7.39 -7.24 -15.96
N ALA A 411 -7.87 -8.33 -15.38
CA ALA A 411 -7.54 -9.70 -15.75
C ALA A 411 -8.82 -10.52 -15.51
N ASP A 412 -8.79 -11.45 -14.56
CA ASP A 412 -9.96 -12.21 -14.09
C ASP A 412 -10.90 -11.35 -13.23
N GLN A 413 -10.39 -10.25 -12.70
CA GLN A 413 -11.14 -9.23 -11.98
C GLN A 413 -10.58 -7.82 -12.30
N LEU A 414 -11.41 -6.80 -12.11
CA LEU A 414 -10.98 -5.40 -12.18
C LEU A 414 -10.40 -4.98 -10.82
N ALA A 415 -9.11 -4.62 -10.79
CA ALA A 415 -8.40 -4.18 -9.60
C ALA A 415 -8.14 -2.66 -9.68
N THR A 416 -8.66 -1.92 -8.70
CA THR A 416 -8.39 -0.48 -8.56
C THR A 416 -7.00 -0.28 -7.97
N ARG A 417 -6.08 0.27 -8.77
CA ARG A 417 -4.71 0.62 -8.36
C ARG A 417 -4.66 2.01 -7.72
N THR A 418 -5.44 2.93 -8.25
CA THR A 418 -5.63 4.28 -7.70
C THR A 418 -7.09 4.64 -7.85
N ARG A 419 -7.70 5.19 -6.79
CA ARG A 419 -9.08 5.69 -6.83
C ARG A 419 -9.17 6.96 -7.67
N LEU A 420 -10.38 7.35 -8.05
CA LEU A 420 -10.62 8.54 -8.87
C LEU A 420 -10.32 9.83 -8.10
N GLU A 421 -9.06 10.25 -8.12
CA GLU A 421 -8.56 11.37 -7.32
C GLU A 421 -7.67 12.31 -8.15
N ALA A 422 -7.39 13.50 -7.62
CA ALA A 422 -6.41 14.40 -8.22
C ALA A 422 -5.00 13.87 -7.97
N VAL A 423 -4.15 13.86 -9.00
CA VAL A 423 -2.74 13.49 -8.84
C VAL A 423 -2.01 14.69 -8.23
N VAL A 424 -1.59 14.57 -6.97
CA VAL A 424 -0.96 15.63 -6.17
C VAL A 424 0.27 15.08 -5.45
N SER A 425 1.13 15.96 -4.94
CA SER A 425 2.26 15.52 -4.08
C SER A 425 1.77 14.63 -2.95
N GLY A 426 2.35 13.44 -2.81
CA GLY A 426 1.89 12.40 -1.89
C GLY A 426 0.96 11.33 -2.49
N SER A 427 0.45 11.47 -3.71
CA SER A 427 -0.31 10.41 -4.39
C SER A 427 0.58 9.17 -4.63
N GLU A 428 0.07 8.00 -4.28
CA GLU A 428 0.77 6.74 -4.50
C GLU A 428 0.83 6.40 -5.99
N SER A 429 2.03 6.07 -6.48
CA SER A 429 2.16 5.62 -7.86
C SER A 429 1.55 4.23 -8.02
N PRO A 430 0.67 4.02 -9.02
CA PRO A 430 0.14 2.70 -9.32
C PRO A 430 1.24 1.77 -9.84
N TRP A 431 1.01 0.47 -9.65
CA TRP A 431 1.84 -0.60 -10.19
C TRP A 431 0.95 -1.75 -10.68
N PHE A 432 1.39 -2.43 -11.74
CA PHE A 432 0.64 -3.55 -12.32
C PHE A 432 1.33 -4.89 -12.05
N ALA A 433 0.55 -5.96 -11.98
CA ALA A 433 1.05 -7.31 -11.80
C ALA A 433 0.32 -8.26 -12.76
N ALA A 434 1.03 -9.23 -13.32
CA ALA A 434 0.42 -10.26 -14.17
C ALA A 434 -0.51 -11.13 -13.32
N ARG A 435 -1.77 -11.27 -13.75
CA ARG A 435 -2.85 -11.98 -13.05
C ARG A 435 -3.47 -13.05 -13.97
N GLY A 436 -4.73 -13.41 -13.72
CA GLY A 436 -5.47 -14.46 -14.42
C GLY A 436 -5.76 -14.16 -15.90
N PRO A 437 -6.71 -14.88 -16.54
CA PRO A 437 -7.12 -14.64 -17.92
C PRO A 437 -7.75 -13.25 -18.11
N ALA A 438 -7.76 -12.71 -19.34
CA ALA A 438 -8.43 -11.44 -19.65
C ALA A 438 -9.96 -11.62 -19.74
N ASP A 439 -10.67 -11.35 -18.65
CA ASP A 439 -12.14 -11.38 -18.61
C ASP A 439 -12.73 -9.99 -18.85
N TYR A 440 -13.01 -9.70 -20.12
CA TYR A 440 -13.60 -8.43 -20.55
C TYR A 440 -15.03 -8.24 -20.01
N ALA A 441 -15.81 -9.31 -19.90
CA ALA A 441 -17.20 -9.22 -19.45
C ALA A 441 -17.24 -8.72 -17.99
N ARG A 442 -16.47 -9.38 -17.13
CA ARG A 442 -16.32 -9.00 -15.71
C ARG A 442 -15.76 -7.59 -15.56
N ALA A 443 -14.77 -7.24 -16.38
CA ALA A 443 -14.15 -5.93 -16.30
C ALA A 443 -15.12 -4.80 -16.67
N PHE A 444 -15.93 -4.96 -17.70
CA PHE A 444 -16.95 -3.96 -18.07
C PHE A 444 -18.11 -3.89 -17.08
N GLU A 445 -18.52 -5.02 -16.48
CA GLU A 445 -19.50 -5.02 -15.40
C GLU A 445 -19.01 -4.22 -14.19
N MET A 446 -17.80 -4.51 -13.71
CA MET A 446 -17.22 -3.81 -12.57
C MET A 446 -16.97 -2.32 -12.85
N LEU A 447 -16.56 -1.98 -14.08
CA LEU A 447 -16.39 -0.58 -14.48
C LEU A 447 -17.72 0.18 -14.50
N LEU A 448 -18.80 -0.46 -14.99
CA LEU A 448 -20.15 0.11 -14.97
C LEU A 448 -20.59 0.40 -13.53
N ASP A 449 -20.34 -0.52 -12.61
CA ASP A 449 -20.67 -0.38 -11.19
C ASP A 449 -19.80 0.68 -10.48
N GLN A 450 -18.56 0.89 -10.93
CA GLN A 450 -17.61 1.85 -10.35
C GLN A 450 -17.87 3.29 -10.81
N ILE A 451 -18.20 3.54 -12.08
CA ILE A 451 -18.32 4.91 -12.61
C ILE A 451 -19.44 5.68 -11.90
N THR A 452 -20.59 5.06 -11.65
CA THR A 452 -21.73 5.75 -11.06
C THR A 452 -21.43 6.36 -9.67
N PRO A 453 -20.98 5.60 -8.66
CA PRO A 453 -20.67 6.16 -7.35
C PRO A 453 -19.55 7.20 -7.41
N ASP A 454 -18.50 6.98 -8.20
CA ASP A 454 -17.37 7.90 -8.34
C ASP A 454 -17.82 9.28 -8.85
N ILE A 455 -18.70 9.31 -9.86
CA ILE A 455 -19.21 10.58 -10.42
C ILE A 455 -20.18 11.27 -9.45
N GLU A 456 -21.02 10.51 -8.74
CA GLU A 456 -21.92 11.10 -7.73
C GLU A 456 -21.13 11.70 -6.56
N GLU A 457 -20.03 11.08 -6.13
CA GLU A 457 -19.14 11.62 -5.09
C GLU A 457 -18.53 12.96 -5.52
N LEU A 458 -18.00 13.06 -6.75
CA LEU A 458 -17.47 14.31 -7.28
C LEU A 458 -18.54 15.41 -7.36
N LYS A 459 -19.78 15.06 -7.71
CA LYS A 459 -20.90 16.01 -7.73
C LYS A 459 -21.31 16.48 -6.34
N GLN A 460 -21.26 15.62 -5.34
CA GLN A 460 -21.52 15.98 -3.94
C GLN A 460 -20.52 17.02 -3.41
N GLN A 461 -19.28 17.00 -3.92
CA GLN A 461 -18.26 18.01 -3.65
C GLN A 461 -18.49 19.35 -4.40
N GLN A 462 -19.69 19.56 -4.96
CA GLN A 462 -20.09 20.75 -5.72
C GLN A 462 -19.24 21.01 -6.98
N GLN A 463 -18.63 19.98 -7.54
CA GLN A 463 -17.88 20.08 -8.80
C GLN A 463 -18.83 19.89 -10.00
N LYS A 464 -18.68 20.72 -11.03
CA LYS A 464 -19.28 20.44 -12.34
C LYS A 464 -18.49 19.28 -12.97
N VAL A 465 -19.10 18.13 -13.18
CA VAL A 465 -18.39 16.93 -13.68
C VAL A 465 -18.66 16.73 -15.16
N LEU A 466 -17.58 16.63 -15.95
CA LEU A 466 -17.64 16.34 -17.38
C LEU A 466 -17.87 14.85 -17.65
N ARG A 467 -18.20 14.48 -18.89
CA ARG A 467 -18.43 13.09 -19.27
C ARG A 467 -17.14 12.29 -19.08
N PRO A 468 -17.17 11.13 -18.39
CA PRO A 468 -15.97 10.34 -18.16
C PRO A 468 -15.27 9.88 -19.44
N VAL A 469 -13.95 9.77 -19.40
CA VAL A 469 -13.13 9.19 -20.48
C VAL A 469 -12.41 7.96 -19.96
N VAL A 470 -12.48 6.87 -20.71
CA VAL A 470 -11.80 5.61 -20.41
C VAL A 470 -10.73 5.39 -21.47
N TYR A 471 -9.47 5.39 -21.07
CA TYR A 471 -8.36 4.92 -21.89
C TYR A 471 -8.14 3.45 -21.62
N LEU A 472 -8.56 2.60 -22.55
CA LEU A 472 -8.42 1.15 -22.47
C LEU A 472 -7.16 0.72 -23.23
N LEU A 473 -6.22 0.08 -22.53
CA LEU A 473 -5.03 -0.53 -23.12
C LEU A 473 -5.13 -2.05 -23.02
N SER A 474 -5.28 -2.71 -24.16
CA SER A 474 -5.50 -4.16 -24.29
C SER A 474 -4.32 -4.83 -24.99
N GLY A 475 -3.79 -5.90 -24.39
CA GLY A 475 -2.73 -6.72 -24.99
C GLY A 475 -3.18 -8.12 -25.44
N SER A 476 -4.39 -8.51 -25.00
CA SER A 476 -4.96 -9.84 -25.15
C SER A 476 -6.30 -9.81 -25.89
N ASP A 477 -6.56 -10.83 -26.70
CA ASP A 477 -7.85 -10.99 -27.40
C ASP A 477 -8.78 -11.93 -26.59
N PRO A 478 -10.10 -11.66 -26.51
CA PRO A 478 -11.05 -12.56 -25.84
C PRO A 478 -11.25 -13.90 -26.57
N GLY A 479 -10.70 -14.06 -27.78
CA GLY A 479 -10.85 -15.27 -28.58
C GLY A 479 -12.31 -15.46 -29.00
N ASP A 480 -12.87 -16.65 -28.74
CA ASP A 480 -14.26 -16.98 -29.10
C ASP A 480 -15.29 -16.48 -28.07
N ASP A 481 -14.85 -15.86 -26.97
CA ASP A 481 -15.78 -15.35 -25.97
C ASP A 481 -16.50 -14.09 -26.48
N THR A 482 -17.82 -14.18 -26.60
CA THR A 482 -18.71 -13.07 -26.99
C THR A 482 -19.51 -12.50 -25.82
N THR A 483 -19.33 -13.02 -24.61
CA THR A 483 -20.15 -12.63 -23.44
C THR A 483 -19.93 -11.17 -23.03
N TRP A 484 -18.75 -10.61 -23.31
CA TRP A 484 -18.39 -9.22 -23.01
C TRP A 484 -19.16 -8.17 -23.83
N ALA A 485 -19.77 -8.54 -24.97
CA ALA A 485 -20.46 -7.58 -25.84
C ALA A 485 -21.69 -6.95 -25.16
N SER A 486 -22.40 -7.70 -24.33
CA SER A 486 -23.57 -7.21 -23.59
C SER A 486 -23.20 -6.16 -22.52
N PRO A 487 -22.26 -6.42 -21.57
CA PRO A 487 -21.85 -5.42 -20.60
C PRO A 487 -21.13 -4.23 -21.24
N HIS A 488 -20.35 -4.43 -22.31
CA HIS A 488 -19.76 -3.31 -23.06
C HIS A 488 -20.82 -2.38 -23.65
N ARG A 489 -21.84 -2.94 -24.34
CA ARG A 489 -22.95 -2.14 -24.89
C ARG A 489 -23.69 -1.36 -23.81
N ARG A 490 -23.94 -1.98 -22.64
CA ARG A 490 -24.57 -1.30 -21.50
C ARG A 490 -23.71 -0.16 -20.95
N LEU A 491 -22.38 -0.34 -20.91
CA LEU A 491 -21.45 0.66 -20.40
C LEU A 491 -21.48 1.93 -21.26
N ILE A 492 -21.51 1.80 -22.58
CA ILE A 492 -21.42 2.93 -23.53
C ILE A 492 -22.77 3.51 -23.95
N ASP A 493 -23.89 2.82 -23.70
CA ASP A 493 -25.22 3.29 -24.06
C ASP A 493 -25.72 4.38 -23.06
N PRO A 494 -25.90 5.64 -23.49
CA PRO A 494 -26.38 6.70 -22.61
C PRO A 494 -27.79 6.48 -22.08
N ALA A 495 -28.59 5.63 -22.73
CA ALA A 495 -29.94 5.27 -22.26
C ALA A 495 -29.87 4.23 -21.12
N ALA A 496 -28.87 3.35 -21.13
CA ALA A 496 -28.68 2.32 -20.13
C ALA A 496 -27.81 2.78 -18.95
N HIS A 497 -26.84 3.68 -19.21
CA HIS A 497 -25.89 4.16 -18.22
C HIS A 497 -25.78 5.69 -18.30
N ARG A 498 -26.30 6.36 -17.26
CA ARG A 498 -26.36 7.84 -17.17
C ARG A 498 -25.01 8.52 -17.40
N TYR A 499 -23.93 7.88 -16.97
CA TYR A 499 -22.56 8.38 -17.06
C TYR A 499 -21.72 7.62 -18.10
N ALA A 500 -22.38 7.12 -19.16
CA ALA A 500 -21.71 6.41 -20.25
C ALA A 500 -20.42 7.12 -20.69
N PRO A 501 -19.24 6.48 -20.52
CA PRO A 501 -17.97 7.08 -20.83
C PRO A 501 -17.70 7.12 -22.34
N HIS A 502 -16.76 7.98 -22.75
CA HIS A 502 -16.07 7.80 -24.03
C HIS A 502 -14.92 6.81 -23.84
N ILE A 503 -14.86 5.77 -24.66
CA ILE A 503 -13.80 4.75 -24.61
C ILE A 503 -12.83 5.00 -25.77
N VAL A 504 -11.58 5.29 -25.42
CA VAL A 504 -10.43 5.30 -26.31
C VAL A 504 -9.71 3.97 -26.15
N ALA A 505 -9.85 3.08 -27.13
CA ALA A 505 -9.33 1.72 -27.06
C ALA A 505 -8.01 1.61 -27.84
N THR A 506 -6.98 1.05 -27.20
CA THR A 506 -5.67 0.82 -27.81
C THR A 506 -5.26 -0.64 -27.66
N GLY A 507 -4.93 -1.30 -28.77
CA GLY A 507 -4.48 -2.68 -28.81
C GLY A 507 -2.99 -2.80 -29.10
N PHE A 508 -2.29 -3.64 -28.34
CA PHE A 508 -0.91 -4.06 -28.60
C PHE A 508 -0.80 -5.59 -28.55
N GLY A 509 0.33 -6.15 -28.99
CA GLY A 509 0.56 -7.59 -28.93
C GLY A 509 -0.49 -8.40 -29.69
N SER A 510 -1.29 -9.19 -28.96
CA SER A 510 -2.27 -10.12 -29.55
C SER A 510 -3.68 -9.54 -29.75
N ALA A 511 -3.94 -8.31 -29.28
CA ALA A 511 -5.25 -7.68 -29.41
C ALA A 511 -5.59 -7.35 -30.88
N SER A 512 -6.71 -7.89 -31.39
CA SER A 512 -7.08 -7.72 -32.80
C SER A 512 -7.67 -6.33 -33.11
N ALA A 513 -7.47 -5.86 -34.35
CA ALA A 513 -8.05 -4.60 -34.81
C ALA A 513 -9.59 -4.59 -34.73
N ARG A 514 -10.24 -5.74 -34.98
CA ARG A 514 -11.69 -5.92 -34.87
C ARG A 514 -12.19 -5.73 -33.45
N LEU A 515 -11.49 -6.31 -32.46
CA LEU A 515 -11.78 -6.11 -31.06
C LEU A 515 -11.68 -4.63 -30.70
N ILE A 516 -10.54 -4.00 -30.98
CA ILE A 516 -10.28 -2.60 -30.62
C ILE A 516 -11.29 -1.65 -31.28
N SER A 517 -11.62 -1.86 -32.56
CA SER A 517 -12.62 -1.05 -33.26
C SER A 517 -14.02 -1.21 -32.67
N THR A 518 -14.33 -2.37 -32.06
CA THR A 518 -15.61 -2.61 -31.40
C THR A 518 -15.64 -1.99 -30.00
N LEU A 519 -14.51 -2.00 -29.29
CA LEU A 519 -14.39 -1.47 -27.93
C LEU A 519 -14.43 0.06 -27.89
N ALA A 520 -13.89 0.74 -28.90
CA ALA A 520 -13.90 2.19 -29.01
C ALA A 520 -15.32 2.74 -29.19
N THR A 521 -15.66 3.82 -28.48
CA THR A 521 -17.01 4.43 -28.60
C THR A 521 -17.26 5.09 -29.95
N GLN A 522 -16.19 5.51 -30.62
CA GLN A 522 -16.22 6.07 -31.97
C GLN A 522 -15.10 5.41 -32.79
N PRO A 523 -15.27 5.22 -34.11
CA PRO A 523 -14.27 4.56 -34.95
C PRO A 523 -12.89 5.23 -34.93
N GLU A 524 -12.84 6.54 -34.73
CA GLU A 524 -11.62 7.36 -34.62
C GLU A 524 -10.90 7.22 -33.27
N LEU A 525 -11.49 6.56 -32.28
CA LEU A 525 -10.92 6.38 -30.94
C LEU A 525 -10.30 4.98 -30.73
N GLY A 526 -10.16 4.20 -31.80
CA GLY A 526 -9.57 2.87 -31.79
C GLY A 526 -8.20 2.84 -32.45
N TYR A 527 -7.15 2.48 -31.70
CA TYR A 527 -5.77 2.41 -32.19
C TYR A 527 -5.20 1.00 -32.04
N VAL A 528 -4.54 0.49 -33.07
CA VAL A 528 -3.88 -0.81 -33.02
C VAL A 528 -2.42 -0.68 -33.42
N MET A 529 -1.56 -1.39 -32.70
CA MET A 529 -0.13 -1.44 -32.98
C MET A 529 0.13 -1.90 -34.41
N THR A 530 1.06 -1.24 -35.07
CA THR A 530 1.52 -1.61 -36.41
C THR A 530 2.38 -2.89 -36.33
N PRO A 531 2.23 -3.84 -37.26
CA PRO A 531 2.91 -5.15 -37.17
C PRO A 531 4.44 -5.10 -37.18
N ASP A 532 5.02 -4.02 -37.69
CA ASP A 532 6.46 -3.77 -37.83
C ASP A 532 7.09 -3.09 -36.61
N THR A 533 6.29 -2.66 -35.63
CA THR A 533 6.78 -2.00 -34.43
C THR A 533 7.06 -3.02 -33.31
N ASP A 534 8.21 -2.86 -32.64
CA ASP A 534 8.54 -3.60 -31.42
C ASP A 534 7.55 -3.32 -30.29
N VAL A 535 7.08 -4.35 -29.59
CA VAL A 535 6.01 -4.23 -28.58
C VAL A 535 6.44 -3.35 -27.40
N HIS A 536 7.69 -3.48 -26.94
CA HIS A 536 8.22 -2.65 -25.84
C HIS A 536 8.29 -1.18 -26.26
N GLN A 537 8.72 -0.91 -27.50
CA GLN A 537 8.69 0.44 -28.07
C GLN A 537 7.27 0.99 -28.20
N ALA A 538 6.32 0.19 -28.69
CA ALA A 538 4.92 0.60 -28.85
C ALA A 538 4.30 1.00 -27.51
N ILE A 539 4.48 0.19 -26.46
CA ILE A 539 4.00 0.50 -25.11
C ILE A 539 4.57 1.84 -24.61
N ARG A 540 5.89 2.08 -24.77
CA ARG A 540 6.51 3.36 -24.39
C ARG A 540 5.92 4.54 -25.15
N GLN A 541 5.71 4.41 -26.46
CA GLN A 541 5.13 5.46 -27.29
C GLN A 541 3.66 5.75 -26.92
N TYR A 542 2.90 4.71 -26.59
CA TYR A 542 1.55 4.86 -26.06
C TYR A 542 1.54 5.73 -24.79
N TRP A 543 2.38 5.39 -23.80
CA TRP A 543 2.44 6.15 -22.54
C TRP A 543 2.83 7.61 -22.72
N GLU A 544 3.81 7.87 -23.60
CA GLU A 544 4.22 9.24 -23.95
C GLU A 544 3.04 10.04 -24.53
N SER A 545 2.34 9.45 -25.51
CA SER A 545 1.19 10.06 -26.17
C SER A 545 0.01 10.27 -25.23
N LEU A 546 -0.27 9.29 -24.35
CA LEU A 546 -1.34 9.37 -23.38
C LEU A 546 -1.08 10.48 -22.36
N ALA A 547 0.13 10.57 -21.82
CA ALA A 547 0.50 11.62 -20.88
C ALA A 547 0.33 13.01 -21.51
N GLN A 548 0.82 13.18 -22.73
CA GLN A 548 0.67 14.45 -23.45
C GLN A 548 -0.80 14.79 -23.68
N THR A 549 -1.62 13.81 -24.06
CA THR A 549 -3.06 13.97 -24.28
C THR A 549 -3.79 14.39 -23.01
N ILE A 550 -3.54 13.74 -21.87
CA ILE A 550 -4.17 14.09 -20.58
C ILE A 550 -3.74 15.50 -20.15
N LEU A 551 -2.47 15.85 -20.32
CA LEU A 551 -1.95 17.18 -20.00
C LEU A 551 -2.58 18.27 -20.88
N ASP A 552 -2.69 18.03 -22.19
CA ASP A 552 -3.27 18.99 -23.13
C ASP A 552 -4.78 19.17 -22.89
N SER A 553 -5.51 18.07 -22.64
CA SER A 553 -6.91 18.11 -22.23
C SER A 553 -7.10 18.89 -20.93
N GLY A 554 -6.27 18.63 -19.92
CA GLY A 554 -6.32 19.35 -18.65
C GLY A 554 -6.04 20.85 -18.78
N ARG A 555 -5.03 21.23 -19.58
CA ARG A 555 -4.74 22.64 -19.87
C ARG A 555 -5.85 23.31 -20.68
N ALA A 556 -6.48 22.58 -21.60
CA ALA A 556 -7.62 23.08 -22.36
C ALA A 556 -8.83 23.37 -21.46
N LEU A 557 -9.11 22.49 -20.49
CA LEU A 557 -10.12 22.70 -19.46
C LEU A 557 -9.84 23.94 -18.62
N ILE A 558 -8.60 24.12 -18.16
CA ILE A 558 -8.20 25.30 -17.39
C ILE A 558 -8.28 26.58 -18.21
N ALA A 559 -8.08 26.48 -19.53
CA ALA A 559 -8.23 27.59 -20.46
C ALA A 559 -9.70 27.86 -20.86
N GLY A 560 -10.68 27.15 -20.31
CA GLY A 560 -12.12 27.32 -20.63
C GLY A 560 -12.49 26.82 -22.03
N ARG A 561 -11.71 25.88 -22.58
CA ARG A 561 -11.94 25.25 -23.90
C ARG A 561 -12.13 23.74 -23.74
N PRO A 562 -13.30 23.29 -23.23
CA PRO A 562 -13.55 21.87 -22.96
C PRO A 562 -13.73 21.02 -24.23
N ASP A 563 -13.92 21.66 -25.39
CA ASP A 563 -14.20 20.98 -26.67
C ASP A 563 -12.94 20.43 -27.37
N LEU A 564 -11.79 20.34 -26.69
CA LEU A 564 -10.58 19.82 -27.31
C LEU A 564 -10.78 18.35 -27.67
N GLU A 565 -10.58 18.04 -28.95
CA GLU A 565 -10.84 16.76 -29.60
C GLU A 565 -10.38 15.58 -28.74
N LEU A 566 -11.33 14.78 -28.28
CA LEU A 566 -11.09 13.48 -27.67
C LEU A 566 -10.39 12.48 -28.61
N ALA A 567 -10.10 12.88 -29.85
CA ALA A 567 -9.40 12.12 -30.87
C ALA A 567 -7.89 12.48 -30.85
N PRO A 568 -7.09 11.90 -29.93
CA PRO A 568 -5.65 12.10 -29.95
C PRO A 568 -5.09 11.67 -31.30
N ARG A 569 -4.00 12.28 -31.75
CA ARG A 569 -3.28 11.70 -32.89
C ARG A 569 -2.87 10.26 -32.54
N PRO A 570 -2.91 9.33 -33.51
CA PRO A 570 -2.46 7.97 -33.25
C PRO A 570 -1.03 8.00 -32.68
N PRO A 571 -0.76 7.30 -31.56
CA PRO A 571 0.58 7.23 -31.01
C PRO A 571 1.57 6.70 -32.06
N SER A 572 2.83 7.10 -31.96
CA SER A 572 3.86 6.60 -32.89
C SER A 572 3.94 5.07 -32.81
N GLY A 573 3.87 4.39 -33.96
CA GLY A 573 3.80 2.93 -34.03
C GLY A 573 2.38 2.34 -33.95
N PHE A 574 1.35 3.18 -33.92
CA PHE A 574 -0.06 2.77 -33.98
C PHE A 574 -0.77 3.38 -35.19
N ARG A 575 -1.83 2.72 -35.63
CA ARG A 575 -2.74 3.18 -36.70
C ARG A 575 -4.19 2.98 -36.28
N LEU A 576 -5.13 3.58 -37.02
CA LEU A 576 -6.54 3.44 -36.70
C LEU A 576 -7.03 2.00 -36.94
N ALA A 577 -7.73 1.44 -35.95
CA ALA A 577 -8.23 0.07 -36.02
C ALA A 577 -9.25 -0.11 -37.17
N ARG A 578 -10.09 0.90 -37.42
CA ARG A 578 -11.09 0.90 -38.50
C ARG A 578 -10.50 0.79 -39.92
N GLU A 579 -9.21 1.07 -40.09
CA GLU A 579 -8.55 0.94 -41.41
C GLU A 579 -8.25 -0.52 -41.78
N LEU A 580 -8.41 -1.44 -40.82
CA LEU A 580 -8.07 -2.86 -40.97
C LEU A 580 -9.28 -3.80 -40.86
N VAL A 581 -10.48 -3.25 -40.65
CA VAL A 581 -11.71 -4.00 -40.34
C VAL A 581 -12.78 -3.75 -41.39
#